data_AF-A0A970R1I5-F1
#
_entry.id   AF-A0A970R1I5-F1
#
_cell.length_a   1.000
_cell.length_b   1.000
_cell.length_c   1.000
_cell.angle_alpha   90.00
_cell.angle_beta   90.00
_cell.angle_gamma   90.00
#
_symmetry.space_group_name_H-M   'P 1'
#
loop_
_entity.id
_entity.type
_entity.pdbx_description
1 polymer ?
#
loop_
_entity_poly.entity_id
_entity_poly.type
_entity_poly.pdbx_seq_one_letter_code
_entity_poly.pdbx_strand_id
1 'polypeptide(L)'
;MKVLPVKHVPMPSYPDKYTVDTDSLLLSYRPKRWNFHPVVKGALTAVIALGLSACSAHSYKIPLFEHGKGTGSLGCDSVASPQFLSEEEAREVIRSELESAGLDFDSGRTLNNAYIPVKKENRRWYDTAKGTLETDATTVDKIGIEFVSSQDFEDWDILLPAGSVKTYHLRYAADRLLNNEKLAVFYDPVEYTSLRPEESEVREAKEKACEQLKEQVRDFIEWLGAQGII
;
A
#
# COMPACT_ATOMS: atom_id res chain seq x y z
N MET A 1 52.15 -15.33 -54.49
CA MET A 1 50.89 -15.09 -53.75
C MET A 1 50.11 -14.00 -54.47
N LYS A 2 48.89 -14.29 -54.96
CA LYS A 2 48.02 -13.26 -55.57
C LYS A 2 47.26 -12.57 -54.45
N VAL A 3 47.54 -11.29 -54.22
CA VAL A 3 46.83 -10.46 -53.24
C VAL A 3 45.52 -10.01 -53.88
N LEU A 4 44.40 -10.46 -53.34
CA LEU A 4 43.06 -10.07 -53.81
C LEU A 4 42.46 -9.06 -52.81
N PRO A 5 41.83 -7.98 -53.29
CA PRO A 5 41.23 -6.98 -52.43
C PRO A 5 40.01 -7.56 -51.71
N VAL A 6 39.97 -7.43 -50.38
CA VAL A 6 38.81 -7.80 -49.56
C VAL A 6 37.71 -6.78 -49.83
N LYS A 7 36.63 -7.22 -50.49
CA LYS A 7 35.56 -6.34 -50.97
C LYS A 7 34.61 -5.85 -49.88
N HIS A 8 34.62 -6.49 -48.70
CA HIS A 8 33.73 -6.14 -47.61
C HIS A 8 34.43 -6.36 -46.27
N VAL A 9 34.67 -5.27 -45.54
CA VAL A 9 35.09 -5.31 -44.14
C VAL A 9 33.85 -4.96 -43.33
N PRO A 10 33.38 -5.82 -42.41
CA PRO A 10 32.24 -5.49 -41.57
C PRO A 10 32.55 -4.24 -40.76
N MET A 11 31.51 -3.42 -40.52
CA MET A 11 31.65 -2.20 -39.74
C MET A 11 32.16 -2.58 -38.34
N PRO A 12 33.27 -1.99 -37.87
CA PRO A 12 33.84 -2.37 -36.58
C PRO A 12 32.82 -2.07 -35.48
N SER A 13 32.45 -3.12 -34.75
CA SER A 13 31.56 -3.07 -33.60
C SER A 13 32.37 -3.44 -32.36
N TYR A 14 32.01 -2.87 -31.21
CA TYR A 14 32.52 -3.38 -29.96
C TYR A 14 32.09 -4.85 -29.79
N PRO A 15 32.96 -5.71 -29.22
CA PRO A 15 32.60 -7.10 -28.96
C PRO A 15 31.44 -7.16 -27.97
N ASP A 16 30.51 -8.09 -28.18
CA ASP A 16 29.50 -8.37 -27.17
C ASP A 16 30.10 -9.17 -26.00
N LYS A 17 29.37 -9.22 -24.88
CA LYS A 17 29.83 -9.89 -23.65
C LYS A 17 30.22 -11.35 -23.90
N TYR A 18 29.46 -12.05 -24.74
CA TYR A 18 29.68 -13.46 -25.04
C TYR A 18 30.99 -13.69 -25.82
N THR A 19 31.29 -12.78 -26.76
CA THR A 19 32.53 -12.80 -27.55
C THR A 19 33.76 -12.51 -26.67
N VAL A 20 33.64 -11.64 -25.66
CA VAL A 20 34.73 -11.34 -24.72
C VAL A 20 35.03 -12.52 -23.77
N ASP A 21 33.99 -13.23 -23.32
CA ASP A 21 34.14 -14.37 -22.40
C ASP A 21 34.74 -15.60 -23.09
N THR A 22 34.49 -15.77 -24.40
CA THR A 22 34.97 -16.92 -25.18
C THR A 22 36.36 -16.71 -25.78
N ASP A 23 36.75 -15.47 -26.09
CA ASP A 23 38.05 -15.17 -26.70
C ASP A 23 39.00 -14.47 -25.70
N SER A 24 39.80 -15.29 -25.01
CA SER A 24 40.71 -14.84 -23.93
C SER A 24 41.75 -13.80 -24.38
N LEU A 25 41.98 -13.67 -25.68
CA LEU A 25 42.89 -12.68 -26.25
C LEU A 25 42.41 -11.24 -26.04
N LEU A 26 41.10 -11.00 -26.06
CA LEU A 26 40.52 -9.66 -25.81
C LEU A 26 40.81 -9.16 -24.38
N LEU A 27 40.85 -10.08 -23.41
CA LEU A 27 41.22 -9.78 -22.03
C LEU A 27 42.74 -9.70 -21.82
N SER A 28 43.53 -10.32 -22.69
CA SER A 28 45.01 -10.29 -22.62
C SER A 28 45.60 -8.97 -23.11
N TYR A 29 44.96 -8.31 -24.09
CA TYR A 29 45.36 -7.02 -24.65
C TYR A 29 44.70 -5.82 -24.00
N ARG A 30 44.25 -5.95 -22.74
CA ARG A 30 43.74 -4.82 -21.97
C ARG A 30 44.83 -3.72 -21.93
N PRO A 31 44.51 -2.47 -22.30
CA PRO A 31 45.48 -1.39 -22.24
C PRO A 31 46.07 -1.33 -20.83
N LYS A 32 47.39 -1.17 -20.68
CA LYS A 32 48.03 -1.13 -19.34
C LYS A 32 47.43 -0.06 -18.40
N ARG A 33 46.74 0.94 -18.95
CA ARG A 33 45.95 1.95 -18.20
C ARG A 33 44.75 1.37 -17.43
N TRP A 34 44.23 0.21 -17.87
CA TRP A 34 43.15 -0.55 -17.25
C TRP A 34 43.66 -1.57 -16.21
N ASN A 35 44.98 -1.75 -16.10
CA ASN A 35 45.55 -2.31 -14.88
C ASN A 35 45.38 -1.25 -13.80
N PHE A 36 44.22 -1.29 -13.16
CA PHE A 36 43.72 -0.25 -12.28
C PHE A 36 44.77 0.19 -11.26
N HIS A 37 45.18 1.45 -11.36
CA HIS A 37 45.97 2.11 -10.33
C HIS A 37 45.22 1.99 -8.99
N PRO A 38 45.89 1.81 -7.84
CA PRO A 38 45.23 1.66 -6.54
C PRO A 38 44.21 2.77 -6.25
N VAL A 39 44.46 3.98 -6.75
CA VAL A 39 43.55 5.13 -6.67
C VAL A 39 42.23 4.89 -7.43
N VAL A 40 42.29 4.32 -8.63
CA VAL A 40 41.09 4.02 -9.44
C VAL A 40 40.30 2.87 -8.82
N LYS A 41 40.99 1.87 -8.24
CA LYS A 41 40.33 0.81 -7.47
C LYS A 41 39.57 1.41 -6.30
N GLY A 42 40.24 2.24 -5.49
CA GLY A 42 39.62 2.92 -4.35
C GLY A 42 38.45 3.80 -4.74
N ALA A 43 38.56 4.55 -5.84
CA ALA A 43 37.46 5.37 -6.34
C ALA A 43 36.27 4.52 -6.81
N LEU A 44 36.51 3.40 -7.51
CA LEU A 44 35.44 2.51 -7.96
C LEU A 44 34.76 1.81 -6.77
N THR A 45 35.51 1.29 -5.80
CA THR A 45 34.90 0.71 -4.58
C THR A 45 34.16 1.75 -3.78
N ALA A 46 34.68 2.98 -3.68
CA ALA A 46 33.96 4.07 -3.01
C ALA A 46 32.66 4.40 -3.74
N VAL A 47 32.64 4.47 -5.08
CA VAL A 47 31.42 4.72 -5.85
C VAL A 47 30.40 3.58 -5.69
N ILE A 48 30.84 2.32 -5.70
CA ILE A 48 29.95 1.16 -5.48
C ILE A 48 29.42 1.16 -4.04
N ALA A 49 30.28 1.38 -3.05
CA ALA A 49 29.89 1.40 -1.64
C ALA A 49 28.95 2.58 -1.32
N LEU A 50 29.23 3.77 -1.87
CA LEU A 50 28.36 4.95 -1.73
C LEU A 50 27.05 4.78 -2.50
N GLY A 51 27.06 4.12 -3.65
CA GLY A 51 25.86 3.79 -4.42
C GLY A 51 24.94 2.80 -3.70
N LEU A 52 25.50 1.84 -2.96
CA LEU A 52 24.75 0.91 -2.11
C LEU A 52 24.32 1.53 -0.77
N SER A 53 24.97 2.60 -0.33
CA SER A 53 24.63 3.33 0.91
C SER A 53 23.64 4.47 0.67
N ALA A 54 23.05 4.57 -0.53
CA ALA A 54 21.93 5.45 -0.77
C ALA A 54 20.74 4.89 0.05
N CYS A 55 20.65 5.29 1.32
CA CYS A 55 19.44 5.19 2.11
C CYS A 55 18.35 5.96 1.36
N SER A 56 17.66 5.26 0.47
CA SER A 56 16.38 5.69 -0.04
C SER A 56 15.48 5.84 1.17
N ALA A 57 15.09 7.07 1.48
CA ALA A 57 13.93 7.33 2.29
C ALA A 57 12.75 6.71 1.52
N HIS A 58 12.49 5.43 1.76
CA HIS A 58 11.40 4.72 1.12
C HIS A 58 10.10 5.36 1.64
N SER A 59 9.49 6.19 0.78
CA SER A 59 8.11 6.59 0.95
C SER A 59 7.27 5.36 0.59
N TYR A 60 6.82 4.65 1.62
CA TYR A 60 5.93 3.51 1.47
C TYR A 60 4.53 4.03 1.14
N LYS A 61 4.12 3.83 -0.11
CA LYS A 61 2.71 3.94 -0.49
C LYS A 61 2.07 2.56 -0.30
N ILE A 62 1.46 2.38 0.86
CA ILE A 62 0.79 1.14 1.23
C ILE A 62 -0.47 1.01 0.37
N PRO A 63 -0.69 -0.10 -0.34
CA PRO A 63 -1.90 -0.31 -1.13
C PRO A 63 -3.11 -0.53 -0.22
N LEU A 64 -4.31 -0.37 -0.79
CA LEU A 64 -5.54 -0.82 -0.14
C LEU A 64 -5.71 -2.32 -0.39
N PHE A 65 -5.94 -3.09 0.67
CA PHE A 65 -6.21 -4.51 0.59
C PHE A 65 -7.73 -4.70 0.61
N GLU A 66 -8.29 -5.09 -0.54
CA GLU A 66 -9.74 -5.07 -0.74
C GLU A 66 -10.38 -6.41 -0.38
N HIS A 67 -11.07 -6.46 0.76
CA HIS A 67 -11.95 -7.56 1.14
C HIS A 67 -13.31 -7.03 1.58
N GLY A 68 -14.38 -7.56 0.97
CA GLY A 68 -15.74 -7.05 1.08
C GLY A 68 -15.99 -5.76 0.31
N LYS A 69 -17.26 -5.35 0.21
CA LYS A 69 -17.66 -4.24 -0.67
C LYS A 69 -17.36 -2.87 -0.08
N GLY A 70 -17.39 -2.75 1.25
CA GLY A 70 -17.22 -1.51 1.98
C GLY A 70 -18.25 -0.45 1.61
N THR A 71 -19.49 -0.89 1.34
CA THR A 71 -20.61 -0.02 1.00
C THR A 71 -21.83 -0.42 1.80
N GLY A 72 -22.49 0.55 2.43
CA GLY A 72 -23.68 0.36 3.23
C GLY A 72 -24.75 1.39 2.90
N SER A 73 -26.02 1.04 3.06
CA SER A 73 -27.14 1.97 2.88
C SER A 73 -28.21 1.71 3.95
N LEU A 74 -28.46 2.71 4.79
CA LEU A 74 -29.46 2.67 5.86
C LEU A 74 -30.60 3.62 5.53
N GLY A 75 -31.82 3.11 5.36
CA GLY A 75 -33.00 3.94 5.14
C GLY A 75 -34.27 3.15 4.86
N CYS A 76 -35.38 3.88 4.69
CA CYS A 76 -36.74 3.32 4.60
C CYS A 76 -36.95 2.40 3.39
N ASP A 77 -36.15 2.59 2.33
CA ASP A 77 -36.23 1.85 1.06
C ASP A 77 -35.15 0.77 0.92
N SER A 78 -34.35 0.51 1.98
CA SER A 78 -33.39 -0.59 1.95
C SER A 78 -34.14 -1.91 1.83
N VAL A 79 -33.69 -2.80 0.95
CA VAL A 79 -34.22 -4.18 0.80
C VAL A 79 -33.37 -5.22 1.55
N ALA A 80 -32.27 -4.77 2.16
CA ALA A 80 -31.34 -5.55 2.95
C ALA A 80 -30.70 -4.63 4.00
N SER A 81 -30.43 -5.15 5.20
CA SER A 81 -29.87 -4.37 6.31
C SER A 81 -28.35 -4.52 6.33
N PRO A 82 -27.55 -3.45 6.12
CA PRO A 82 -26.10 -3.52 6.25
C PRO A 82 -25.72 -3.76 7.71
N GLN A 83 -24.82 -4.70 7.93
CA GLN A 83 -24.21 -4.98 9.22
C GLN A 83 -22.81 -4.38 9.24
N PHE A 84 -22.63 -3.38 10.08
CA PHE A 84 -21.35 -2.73 10.32
C PHE A 84 -20.68 -3.37 11.54
N LEU A 85 -19.35 -3.38 11.52
CA LEU A 85 -18.54 -3.64 12.69
C LEU A 85 -18.48 -2.38 13.56
N SER A 86 -18.50 -2.54 14.87
CA SER A 86 -18.14 -1.43 15.76
C SER A 86 -16.64 -1.16 15.67
N GLU A 87 -16.21 0.05 16.02
CA GLU A 87 -14.78 0.36 16.05
C GLU A 87 -14.02 -0.49 17.07
N GLU A 88 -14.66 -0.85 18.18
CA GLU A 88 -14.08 -1.76 19.17
C GLU A 88 -13.90 -3.17 18.60
N GLU A 89 -14.92 -3.70 17.91
CA GLU A 89 -14.85 -5.00 17.23
C GLU A 89 -13.72 -5.00 16.19
N ALA A 90 -13.66 -3.98 15.33
CA ALA A 90 -12.63 -3.85 14.31
C ALA A 90 -11.24 -3.67 14.92
N ARG A 91 -11.10 -2.83 15.95
CA ARG A 91 -9.84 -2.59 16.65
C ARG A 91 -9.30 -3.85 17.31
N GLU A 92 -10.17 -4.67 17.90
CA GLU A 92 -9.75 -5.96 18.48
C GLU A 92 -9.26 -6.92 17.40
N VAL A 93 -9.97 -7.03 16.26
CA VAL A 93 -9.56 -7.85 15.12
C VAL A 93 -8.20 -7.41 14.57
N ILE A 94 -8.04 -6.12 14.29
CA ILE A 94 -6.80 -5.56 13.74
C ILE A 94 -5.64 -5.76 14.71
N ARG A 95 -5.84 -5.45 15.99
CA ARG A 95 -4.84 -5.66 17.04
C ARG A 95 -4.41 -7.12 17.11
N SER A 96 -5.36 -8.04 17.20
CA SER A 96 -5.07 -9.47 17.36
C SER A 96 -4.26 -10.04 16.20
N GLU A 97 -4.56 -9.65 14.95
CA GLU A 97 -3.82 -10.14 13.78
C GLU A 97 -2.42 -9.52 13.69
N LEU A 98 -2.27 -8.23 14.02
CA LEU A 98 -0.95 -7.56 14.04
C LEU A 98 -0.04 -8.11 15.15
N GLU A 99 -0.57 -8.28 16.37
CA GLU A 99 0.17 -8.85 17.49
C GLU A 99 0.61 -10.30 17.20
N SER A 100 -0.22 -11.07 16.48
CA SER A 100 0.12 -12.43 16.05
C SER A 100 1.31 -12.46 15.08
N ALA A 101 1.53 -11.37 14.33
CA ALA A 101 2.70 -11.19 13.47
C ALA A 101 3.89 -10.53 14.19
N GLY A 102 3.79 -10.28 15.50
CA GLY A 102 4.83 -9.61 16.28
C GLY A 102 4.92 -8.10 16.04
N LEU A 103 3.87 -7.48 15.52
CA LEU A 103 3.77 -6.04 15.33
C LEU A 103 3.06 -5.40 16.54
N ASP A 104 3.67 -4.37 17.10
CA ASP A 104 3.05 -3.59 18.17
C ASP A 104 1.87 -2.77 17.62
N PHE A 105 0.77 -2.80 18.35
CA PHE A 105 -0.40 -1.94 18.15
C PHE A 105 -0.42 -0.87 19.25
N ASP A 106 0.35 0.20 19.05
CA ASP A 106 0.45 1.30 20.02
C ASP A 106 -0.58 2.40 19.72
N SER A 107 -0.67 3.37 20.63
CA SER A 107 -1.42 4.60 20.49
C SER A 107 -1.22 5.27 19.13
N GLY A 108 -2.32 5.82 18.62
CA GLY A 108 -2.38 6.59 17.40
C GLY A 108 -1.38 7.74 17.32
N ARG A 109 -1.22 8.27 16.10
CA ARG A 109 -0.42 9.48 15.88
C ARG A 109 -1.25 10.53 15.16
N THR A 110 -0.92 11.79 15.41
CA THR A 110 -1.53 12.91 14.69
C THR A 110 -0.77 13.21 13.41
N LEU A 111 -1.44 13.08 12.27
CA LEU A 111 -0.97 13.52 10.97
C LEU A 111 -1.47 14.94 10.70
N ASN A 112 -0.56 15.91 10.78
CA ASN A 112 -0.85 17.27 10.33
C ASN A 112 -0.80 17.34 8.81
N ASN A 113 -1.74 18.08 8.20
CA ASN A 113 -1.82 18.29 6.76
C ASN A 113 -2.12 17.02 5.94
N ALA A 114 -2.85 16.07 6.55
CA ALA A 114 -3.31 14.82 5.94
C ALA A 114 -4.46 15.07 4.96
N TYR A 115 -4.54 14.29 3.89
CA TYR A 115 -5.71 14.24 3.01
C TYR A 115 -6.84 13.51 3.73
N ILE A 116 -7.95 14.22 3.99
CA ILE A 116 -9.15 13.71 4.66
C ILE A 116 -10.32 13.83 3.68
N PRO A 117 -11.25 12.85 3.64
CA PRO A 117 -12.46 12.95 2.85
C PRO A 117 -13.32 14.16 3.26
N VAL A 118 -13.86 14.89 2.29
CA VAL A 118 -14.77 16.02 2.53
C VAL A 118 -15.95 16.02 1.56
N LYS A 119 -17.09 16.54 2.00
CA LYS A 119 -18.25 16.76 1.12
C LYS A 119 -17.89 17.71 -0.03
N LYS A 120 -18.31 17.34 -1.22
CA LYS A 120 -18.31 18.24 -2.38
C LYS A 120 -19.72 18.81 -2.53
N GLU A 121 -19.85 20.14 -2.47
CA GLU A 121 -21.13 20.87 -2.42
C GLU A 121 -22.16 20.52 -3.52
N ASN A 122 -21.75 19.86 -4.62
CA ASN A 122 -22.63 19.57 -5.76
C ASN A 122 -22.48 18.14 -6.35
N ARG A 123 -22.03 17.13 -5.59
CA ARG A 123 -21.88 15.76 -6.11
C ARG A 123 -22.29 14.65 -5.14
N ARG A 124 -22.64 13.49 -5.69
CA ARG A 124 -22.84 12.21 -4.98
C ARG A 124 -21.53 11.56 -4.48
N TRP A 125 -20.45 12.32 -4.36
CA TRP A 125 -19.11 11.81 -4.05
C TRP A 125 -18.34 12.82 -3.21
N TYR A 126 -17.41 12.33 -2.39
CA TYR A 126 -16.52 13.12 -1.55
C TYR A 126 -15.23 13.48 -2.29
N ASP A 127 -14.66 14.64 -2.00
CA ASP A 127 -13.32 15.05 -2.43
C ASP A 127 -12.31 14.85 -1.30
N THR A 128 -11.05 15.25 -1.48
CA THR A 128 -10.08 15.33 -0.37
C THR A 128 -9.68 16.76 -0.08
N ALA A 129 -9.58 17.09 1.20
CA ALA A 129 -8.98 18.34 1.67
C ALA A 129 -7.85 18.04 2.64
N LYS A 130 -6.95 19.01 2.83
CA LYS A 130 -5.90 18.89 3.84
C LYS A 130 -6.44 19.27 5.21
N GLY A 131 -6.21 18.42 6.21
CA GLY A 131 -6.63 18.63 7.59
C GLY A 131 -5.72 17.90 8.57
N THR A 132 -6.22 17.69 9.79
CA THR A 132 -5.54 16.93 10.83
C THR A 132 -6.25 15.60 11.00
N LEU A 133 -5.52 14.49 10.83
CA LEU A 133 -6.04 13.13 11.02
C LEU A 133 -5.37 12.52 12.24
N GLU A 134 -6.15 12.04 13.19
CA GLU A 134 -5.66 11.22 14.30
C GLU A 134 -5.83 9.76 13.90
N THR A 135 -4.72 9.02 13.80
CA THR A 135 -4.79 7.62 13.38
C THR A 135 -5.24 6.74 14.54
N ASP A 136 -5.94 5.65 14.28
CA ASP A 136 -6.33 4.67 15.31
C ASP A 136 -5.14 4.07 16.06
N ALA A 137 -4.07 3.75 15.33
CA ALA A 137 -2.87 3.14 15.89
C ALA A 137 -1.61 3.49 15.09
N THR A 138 -0.46 3.05 15.62
CA THR A 138 0.83 3.19 14.94
C THR A 138 1.64 1.91 15.11
N THR A 139 2.35 1.47 14.07
CA THR A 139 3.35 0.39 14.16
C THR A 139 4.75 0.90 14.47
N VAL A 140 5.68 0.00 14.82
CA VAL A 140 7.09 0.29 15.20
C VAL A 140 7.81 1.19 14.18
N ASP A 141 7.51 1.04 12.89
CA ASP A 141 8.12 1.81 11.80
C ASP A 141 7.45 3.16 11.51
N LYS A 142 6.61 3.62 12.45
CA LYS A 142 5.80 4.84 12.32
C LYS A 142 4.89 4.77 11.09
N ILE A 143 4.34 3.60 10.80
CA ILE A 143 3.22 3.47 9.88
C ILE A 143 1.96 3.71 10.71
N GLY A 144 1.21 4.75 10.38
CA GLY A 144 -0.10 4.97 10.99
C GLY A 144 -1.08 3.93 10.48
N ILE A 145 -1.99 3.49 11.32
CA ILE A 145 -3.09 2.59 10.97
C ILE A 145 -4.39 3.37 11.19
N GLU A 146 -5.23 3.37 10.17
CA GLU A 146 -6.57 3.94 10.20
C GLU A 146 -7.60 2.91 9.78
N PHE A 147 -8.69 2.77 10.54
CA PHE A 147 -9.83 1.96 10.17
C PHE A 147 -11.03 2.84 9.83
N VAL A 148 -11.49 2.79 8.57
CA VAL A 148 -12.64 3.58 8.12
C VAL A 148 -13.95 2.89 8.49
N SER A 149 -14.65 3.45 9.47
CA SER A 149 -15.90 3.01 10.05
C SER A 149 -17.09 3.84 9.58
N SER A 150 -18.29 3.41 9.97
CA SER A 150 -19.51 4.22 9.74
C SER A 150 -19.57 5.48 10.63
N GLN A 151 -18.85 5.50 11.76
CA GLN A 151 -18.76 6.64 12.67
C GLN A 151 -17.89 7.75 12.08
N ASP A 152 -16.80 7.41 11.37
CA ASP A 152 -15.96 8.39 10.67
C ASP A 152 -16.73 9.24 9.67
N PHE A 153 -17.79 8.68 9.07
CA PHE A 153 -18.64 9.42 8.15
C PHE A 153 -19.43 10.53 8.85
N GLU A 154 -19.79 10.33 10.12
CA GLU A 154 -20.40 11.35 10.96
C GLU A 154 -19.36 12.36 11.42
N ASP A 155 -18.18 11.90 11.83
CA ASP A 155 -17.11 12.74 12.37
C ASP A 155 -16.48 13.65 11.31
N TRP A 156 -16.30 13.18 10.08
CA TRP A 156 -15.84 13.98 8.95
C TRP A 156 -16.95 14.80 8.29
N ASP A 157 -18.20 14.71 8.77
CA ASP A 157 -19.40 15.27 8.16
C ASP A 157 -19.50 14.97 6.65
N ILE A 158 -19.20 13.73 6.28
CA ILE A 158 -19.26 13.28 4.89
C ILE A 158 -20.51 12.44 4.62
N LEU A 159 -21.56 12.46 5.43
CA LEU A 159 -22.79 11.75 5.05
C LEU A 159 -23.51 12.41 3.87
N LEU A 160 -23.58 11.76 2.70
CA LEU A 160 -24.38 12.28 1.58
C LEU A 160 -25.88 12.19 1.89
N PRO A 161 -26.61 13.32 1.80
CA PRO A 161 -28.06 13.28 1.92
C PRO A 161 -28.66 12.66 0.66
N ALA A 162 -29.31 11.51 0.80
CA ALA A 162 -30.14 10.89 -0.23
C ALA A 162 -31.57 10.71 0.33
N GLY A 163 -32.28 11.82 0.55
CA GLY A 163 -33.59 11.81 1.21
C GLY A 163 -33.47 11.35 2.67
N SER A 164 -34.20 10.30 3.05
CA SER A 164 -34.13 9.67 4.38
C SER A 164 -33.07 8.56 4.47
N VAL A 165 -32.29 8.32 3.41
CA VAL A 165 -31.29 7.26 3.34
C VAL A 165 -29.88 7.81 3.62
N LYS A 166 -29.18 7.21 4.58
CA LYS A 166 -27.74 7.40 4.81
C LYS A 166 -26.96 6.40 3.96
N THR A 167 -26.07 6.88 3.11
CA THR A 167 -25.22 6.04 2.25
C THR A 167 -23.76 6.13 2.69
N TYR A 168 -23.15 4.96 2.89
CA TYR A 168 -21.77 4.80 3.33
C TYR A 168 -20.94 4.18 2.22
N HIS A 169 -19.82 4.83 1.88
CA HIS A 169 -18.87 4.37 0.86
C HIS A 169 -17.48 4.23 1.50
N LEU A 170 -17.38 3.34 2.49
CA LEU A 170 -16.21 3.16 3.36
C LEU A 170 -14.96 2.82 2.56
N ARG A 171 -15.05 1.86 1.63
CA ARG A 171 -13.93 1.52 0.72
C ARG A 171 -13.46 2.72 -0.08
N TYR A 172 -14.40 3.56 -0.55
CA TYR A 172 -14.05 4.75 -1.32
C TYR A 172 -13.38 5.81 -0.45
N ALA A 173 -13.85 6.00 0.78
CA ALA A 173 -13.22 6.90 1.75
C ALA A 173 -11.81 6.40 2.12
N ALA A 174 -11.62 5.09 2.31
CA ALA A 174 -10.31 4.49 2.55
C ALA A 174 -9.32 4.75 1.41
N ASP A 175 -9.77 4.59 0.15
CA ASP A 175 -8.95 4.90 -1.03
C ASP A 175 -8.50 6.38 -1.07
N ARG A 176 -9.31 7.30 -0.57
CA ARG A 176 -8.92 8.72 -0.47
C ARG A 176 -7.81 8.96 0.55
N LEU A 177 -7.78 8.20 1.64
CA LEU A 177 -6.76 8.27 2.68
C LEU A 177 -5.39 7.73 2.23
N LEU A 178 -5.33 6.87 1.20
CA LEU A 178 -4.07 6.36 0.62
C LEU A 178 -3.19 7.45 -0.02
N ASN A 179 -3.69 8.69 -0.12
CA ASN A 179 -2.87 9.84 -0.54
C ASN A 179 -1.91 10.30 0.57
N ASN A 180 -2.08 9.80 1.80
CA ASN A 180 -1.17 10.03 2.92
C ASN A 180 -0.01 9.05 2.91
N GLU A 181 1.20 9.53 3.20
CA GLU A 181 2.38 8.67 3.28
C GLU A 181 2.42 7.88 4.60
N LYS A 182 2.94 6.65 4.55
CA LYS A 182 3.08 5.78 5.73
C LYS A 182 1.76 5.59 6.50
N LEU A 183 0.66 5.45 5.78
CA LEU A 183 -0.66 5.18 6.35
C LEU A 183 -1.16 3.86 5.77
N ALA A 184 -1.35 2.86 6.63
CA ALA A 184 -2.14 1.68 6.34
C ALA A 184 -3.61 2.02 6.61
N VAL A 185 -4.46 1.74 5.64
CA VAL A 185 -5.89 2.06 5.74
C VAL A 185 -6.67 0.77 5.57
N PHE A 186 -7.51 0.46 6.55
CA PHE A 186 -8.49 -0.60 6.51
C PHE A 186 -9.89 0.01 6.44
N TYR A 187 -10.88 -0.77 6.00
CA TYR A 187 -12.26 -0.32 5.98
C TYR A 187 -13.19 -1.44 6.41
N ASP A 188 -14.32 -1.08 7.00
CA ASP A 188 -15.37 -2.05 7.32
C ASP A 188 -15.89 -2.70 6.02
N PRO A 189 -15.75 -4.03 5.86
CA PRO A 189 -16.17 -4.75 4.66
C PRO A 189 -17.67 -4.66 4.35
N VAL A 190 -18.51 -4.44 5.36
CA VAL A 190 -19.99 -4.40 5.34
C VAL A 190 -20.64 -5.60 4.65
N GLU A 191 -21.28 -6.45 5.45
CA GLU A 191 -22.13 -7.55 4.97
C GLU A 191 -23.61 -7.19 5.09
N TYR A 192 -24.46 -7.83 4.28
CA TYR A 192 -25.89 -7.52 4.23
C TYR A 192 -26.71 -8.70 4.71
N THR A 193 -27.72 -8.40 5.52
CA THR A 193 -28.73 -9.37 5.95
C THR A 193 -30.10 -9.03 5.37
N SER A 194 -31.09 -9.88 5.62
CA SER A 194 -32.48 -9.57 5.28
C SER A 194 -32.98 -8.32 6.02
N LEU A 195 -34.12 -7.77 5.61
CA LEU A 195 -34.67 -6.55 6.23
C LEU A 195 -35.05 -6.69 7.70
N ARG A 196 -35.42 -7.90 8.09
CA ARG A 196 -35.80 -8.27 9.46
C ARG A 196 -34.99 -9.51 9.80
N PRO A 197 -33.68 -9.34 10.02
CA PRO A 197 -32.80 -10.46 10.20
C PRO A 197 -33.06 -11.08 11.58
N GLU A 198 -33.04 -12.41 11.63
CA GLU A 198 -32.89 -13.14 12.88
C GLU A 198 -31.49 -12.89 13.46
N GLU A 199 -31.32 -13.06 14.78
CA GLU A 199 -30.03 -12.84 15.44
C GLU A 199 -28.89 -13.68 14.84
N SER A 200 -29.21 -14.88 14.33
CA SER A 200 -28.24 -15.75 13.66
C SER A 200 -27.72 -15.15 12.34
N GLU A 201 -28.59 -14.53 11.54
CA GLU A 201 -28.18 -13.88 10.29
C GLU A 201 -27.25 -12.69 10.56
N VAL A 202 -27.59 -11.89 11.58
CA VAL A 202 -26.74 -10.77 12.01
C VAL A 202 -25.37 -11.26 12.46
N ARG A 203 -25.34 -12.32 13.27
CA ARG A 203 -24.08 -12.92 13.73
C ARG A 203 -23.24 -13.46 12.59
N GLU A 204 -23.83 -14.22 11.66
CA GLU A 204 -23.12 -14.76 10.49
C GLU A 204 -22.56 -13.65 9.60
N ALA A 205 -23.33 -12.58 9.37
CA ALA A 205 -22.87 -11.42 8.60
C ALA A 205 -21.69 -10.72 9.29
N LYS A 206 -21.75 -10.52 10.61
CA LYS A 206 -20.65 -9.94 11.39
C LYS A 206 -19.41 -10.83 11.40
N GLU A 207 -19.57 -12.15 11.58
CA GLU A 207 -18.46 -13.10 11.54
C GLU A 207 -17.76 -13.07 10.18
N LYS A 208 -18.52 -12.99 9.08
CA LYS A 208 -17.99 -12.87 7.73
C LYS A 208 -17.27 -11.53 7.50
N ALA A 209 -17.85 -10.42 7.97
CA ALA A 209 -17.18 -9.12 7.91
C ALA A 209 -15.88 -9.11 8.73
N CYS A 210 -15.86 -9.75 9.90
CA CYS A 210 -14.65 -9.92 10.70
C CYS A 210 -13.58 -10.72 9.94
N GLU A 211 -13.93 -11.83 9.28
CA GLU A 211 -12.94 -12.59 8.52
C GLU A 211 -12.40 -11.80 7.32
N GLN A 212 -13.25 -11.07 6.61
CA GLN A 212 -12.79 -10.17 5.54
C GLN A 212 -11.83 -9.09 6.08
N LEU A 213 -12.12 -8.50 7.24
CA LEU A 213 -11.21 -7.54 7.87
C LEU A 213 -9.87 -8.19 8.23
N LYS A 214 -9.86 -9.43 8.75
CA LYS A 214 -8.63 -10.18 9.00
C LYS A 214 -7.84 -10.41 7.72
N GLU A 215 -8.50 -10.74 6.61
CA GLU A 215 -7.85 -10.89 5.30
C GLU A 215 -7.17 -9.58 4.86
N GLN A 216 -7.80 -8.41 5.06
CA GLN A 216 -7.14 -7.11 4.79
C GLN A 216 -5.85 -6.93 5.62
N VAL A 217 -5.90 -7.29 6.90
CA VAL A 217 -4.75 -7.14 7.81
C VAL A 217 -3.65 -8.15 7.49
N ARG A 218 -4.01 -9.39 7.13
CA ARG A 218 -3.06 -10.42 6.70
C ARG A 218 -2.35 -10.03 5.41
N ASP A 219 -3.06 -9.54 4.41
CA ASP A 219 -2.45 -9.06 3.17
C ASP A 219 -1.50 -7.88 3.44
N PHE A 220 -1.84 -7.01 4.39
CA PHE A 220 -0.94 -5.96 4.86
C PHE A 220 0.33 -6.52 5.50
N ILE A 221 0.22 -7.51 6.39
CA ILE A 221 1.37 -8.18 7.02
C ILE A 221 2.25 -8.87 5.97
N GLU A 222 1.65 -9.60 5.03
CA GLU A 222 2.37 -10.23 3.91
C GLU A 222 3.09 -9.19 3.07
N TRP A 223 2.44 -8.06 2.79
CA TRP A 223 3.05 -6.95 2.07
C TRP A 223 4.23 -6.35 2.84
N LEU A 224 4.12 -6.16 4.17
CA LEU A 224 5.23 -5.70 5.00
C LEU A 224 6.44 -6.64 4.91
N GLY A 225 6.21 -7.95 4.99
CA GLY A 225 7.25 -8.96 4.82
C GLY A 225 7.88 -8.93 3.42
N ALA A 226 7.06 -8.75 2.38
CA ALA A 226 7.54 -8.61 1.00
C ALA A 226 8.37 -7.33 0.77
N GLN A 227 8.10 -6.26 1.53
CA GLN A 227 8.91 -5.04 1.53
C GLN A 227 10.18 -5.16 2.40
N GLY A 228 10.33 -6.22 3.19
CA GLY A 228 11.42 -6.39 4.15
C GLY A 228 11.35 -5.43 5.34
N ILE A 229 10.12 -4.99 5.69
CA ILE A 229 9.87 -4.18 6.88
C ILE A 229 9.84 -5.05 8.14
N ILE A 230 9.30 -6.27 8.01
CA ILE A 230 9.33 -7.34 9.02
C ILE A 230 9.96 -8.61 8.47
#